data_AF-A0A017S984-F1
#
_entry.id   AF-A0A017S984-F1
#
_cell.length_a   1.000
_cell.length_b   1.000
_cell.length_c   1.000
_cell.angle_alpha   90.00
_cell.angle_beta   90.00
_cell.angle_gamma   90.00
#
_symmetry.space_group_name_H-M   'P 1'
#
loop_
_entity.id
_entity.type
_entity.pdbx_description
1 polymer ?
#
loop_
_entity_poly.entity_id
_entity_poly.type
_entity_poly.pdbx_seq_one_letter_code
_entity_poly.pdbx_strand_id
1 'polypeptide(L)'
;MSTASQPRPMEAQYQAEFYRGFVHTAGRGVPISTEWSRTRDGRVDFYIPEKKWAIELLRDHIEVSEHISRFKDGGKYHPWLKEKMVKDWIIIDCATSSPTKDFSEPKLWHAVFANDYSKLQLYNHQQALTMSVHLKN
;
A
#
# COMPACT_ATOMS: atom_id res chain seq x y z
N MET A 1 -2.92 -20.89 -24.13
CA MET A 1 -2.27 -21.45 -22.93
C MET A 1 -2.83 -20.72 -21.72
N SER A 2 -3.42 -21.45 -20.77
CA SER A 2 -4.04 -20.88 -19.57
C SER A 2 -2.94 -20.37 -18.63
N THR A 3 -3.01 -19.12 -18.20
CA THR A 3 -2.07 -18.47 -17.26
C THR A 3 -2.30 -18.88 -15.80
N ALA A 4 -3.17 -19.86 -15.55
CA ALA A 4 -3.64 -20.27 -14.23
C ALA A 4 -2.58 -20.96 -13.33
N SER A 5 -1.33 -21.09 -13.76
CA SER A 5 -0.26 -21.79 -13.03
C SER A 5 0.97 -20.92 -12.69
N GLN A 6 0.94 -19.62 -12.97
CA GLN A 6 1.98 -18.73 -12.45
C GLN A 6 1.66 -18.42 -10.97
N PRO A 7 2.63 -18.53 -10.04
CA PRO A 7 2.45 -18.06 -8.67
C PRO A 7 1.93 -16.63 -8.71
N ARG A 8 0.86 -16.35 -7.94
CA ARG A 8 0.39 -14.97 -7.82
C ARG A 8 1.55 -14.12 -7.30
N PRO A 9 1.82 -12.95 -7.91
CA PRO A 9 2.80 -12.02 -7.34
C PRO A 9 2.45 -11.79 -5.88
N MET A 10 3.46 -11.81 -5.01
CA MET A 10 3.30 -11.62 -3.56
C MET A 10 2.51 -10.35 -3.22
N GLU A 11 2.69 -9.30 -4.02
CA GLU A 11 1.94 -8.05 -3.96
C GLU A 11 0.42 -8.24 -4.11
N ALA A 12 -0.02 -9.10 -5.04
CA ALA A 12 -1.45 -9.41 -5.20
C ALA A 12 -2.03 -10.13 -3.98
N GLN A 13 -1.20 -10.87 -3.23
CA GLN A 13 -1.61 -11.46 -1.96
C GLN A 13 -1.76 -10.38 -0.88
N TYR A 14 -0.82 -9.44 -0.76
CA TYR A 14 -0.96 -8.30 0.16
C TYR A 14 -2.21 -7.45 -0.16
N GLN A 15 -2.47 -7.18 -1.44
CA GLN A 15 -3.68 -6.49 -1.88
C GLN A 15 -4.96 -7.24 -1.50
N ALA A 16 -5.02 -8.55 -1.75
CA ALA A 16 -6.18 -9.37 -1.37
C ALA A 16 -6.43 -9.36 0.15
N GLU A 17 -5.37 -9.50 0.94
CA GLU A 17 -5.44 -9.52 2.39
C GLU A 17 -5.79 -8.13 2.97
N PHE A 18 -5.25 -7.06 2.39
CA PHE A 18 -5.63 -5.70 2.72
C PHE A 18 -7.11 -5.45 2.45
N TYR A 19 -7.61 -5.81 1.26
CA TYR A 19 -9.03 -5.68 0.93
C TYR A 19 -9.91 -6.46 1.90
N ARG A 20 -9.55 -7.72 2.21
CA ARG A 20 -10.27 -8.56 3.17
C ARG A 20 -10.31 -7.92 4.56
N GLY A 21 -9.17 -7.44 5.06
CA GLY A 21 -9.05 -6.75 6.34
C GLY A 21 -9.82 -5.44 6.38
N PHE A 22 -9.78 -4.66 5.30
CA PHE A 22 -10.53 -3.42 5.16
C PHE A 22 -12.04 -3.67 5.24
N VAL A 23 -12.58 -4.61 4.45
CA VAL A 23 -14.01 -4.93 4.46
C VAL A 23 -14.46 -5.44 5.82
N HIS A 24 -13.63 -6.24 6.50
CA HIS A 24 -13.90 -6.70 7.86
C HIS A 24 -13.94 -5.55 8.88
N THR A 25 -12.99 -4.61 8.78
CA THR A 25 -12.82 -3.53 9.78
C THR A 25 -13.78 -2.36 9.54
N ALA A 26 -13.90 -1.90 8.30
CA ALA A 26 -14.76 -0.77 7.93
C ALA A 26 -16.25 -1.15 7.89
N GLY A 27 -16.54 -2.45 7.74
CA GLY A 27 -17.89 -2.98 7.67
C GLY A 27 -18.48 -2.96 6.25
N ARG A 28 -19.64 -3.61 6.12
CA ARG A 28 -20.36 -3.70 4.84
C ARG A 28 -20.86 -2.31 4.41
N GLY A 29 -20.69 -2.01 3.13
CA GLY A 29 -21.22 -0.80 2.49
C GLY A 29 -20.25 0.37 2.42
N VAL A 30 -19.08 0.30 3.06
CA VAL A 30 -18.02 1.31 2.88
C VAL A 30 -17.35 1.09 1.52
N PRO A 31 -17.42 2.05 0.57
CA PRO A 31 -16.89 1.85 -0.77
C PRO A 31 -15.35 1.90 -0.76
N ILE A 32 -14.76 0.96 -1.48
CA ILE A 32 -13.34 0.93 -1.83
C ILE A 32 -13.23 0.45 -3.28
N SER A 33 -12.40 1.12 -4.08
CA SER A 33 -12.13 0.77 -5.47
C SER A 33 -10.73 0.19 -5.57
N THR A 34 -10.59 -0.97 -6.20
CA THR A 34 -9.29 -1.55 -6.55
C THR A 34 -8.81 -1.00 -7.89
N GLU A 35 -7.50 -0.85 -8.07
CA GLU A 35 -6.90 -0.41 -9.35
C GLU A 35 -7.52 0.90 -9.88
N TRP A 36 -7.76 1.85 -8.97
CA TRP A 36 -8.48 3.07 -9.30
C TRP A 36 -7.61 4.01 -10.12
N SER A 37 -8.19 4.57 -11.17
CA SER A 37 -7.58 5.66 -11.92
C SER A 37 -8.62 6.67 -12.38
N ARG A 38 -8.20 7.93 -12.47
CA ARG A 38 -8.96 8.97 -13.15
C ARG A 38 -8.58 9.12 -14.61
N THR A 39 -7.34 8.78 -14.95
CA THR A 39 -6.71 9.01 -16.25
C THR A 39 -6.34 7.69 -16.91
N ARG A 40 -5.81 7.73 -18.14
CA ARG A 40 -5.28 6.51 -18.79
C ARG A 40 -3.91 6.10 -18.26
N ASP A 41 -3.16 7.04 -17.67
CA ASP A 41 -1.85 6.78 -17.08
C ASP A 41 -1.96 6.75 -15.56
N GLY A 42 -1.34 5.72 -14.97
CA GLY A 42 -1.34 5.46 -13.53
C GLY A 42 -2.62 4.81 -13.01
N ARG A 43 -2.50 4.00 -11.95
CA ARG A 43 -3.61 3.44 -11.17
C ARG A 43 -3.11 3.13 -9.77
N VAL A 44 -3.86 3.53 -8.75
CA VAL A 44 -3.55 3.18 -7.36
C VAL A 44 -4.21 1.87 -6.99
N ASP A 45 -3.54 1.07 -6.17
CA ASP A 45 -4.06 -0.24 -5.76
C ASP A 45 -5.42 -0.12 -5.10
N PHE A 46 -5.59 0.87 -4.22
CA PHE A 46 -6.89 1.18 -3.62
C PHE A 46 -7.19 2.66 -3.55
N TYR A 47 -8.49 2.97 -3.66
CA TYR A 47 -9.03 4.29 -3.44
C TYR A 47 -10.32 4.21 -2.62
N ILE A 48 -10.42 5.04 -1.57
CA ILE A 48 -11.60 5.16 -0.71
C ILE A 48 -12.35 6.44 -1.11
N PRO A 49 -13.46 6.37 -1.87
CA PRO A 49 -14.08 7.54 -2.49
C PRO A 49 -14.59 8.59 -1.49
N GLU A 50 -15.18 8.14 -0.38
CA GLU A 50 -15.74 9.04 0.64
C GLU A 50 -14.67 9.90 1.31
N LYS A 51 -13.47 9.32 1.50
CA LYS A 51 -12.31 10.01 2.09
C LYS A 51 -11.44 10.68 1.04
N LYS A 52 -11.61 10.32 -0.23
CA LYS A 52 -10.69 10.65 -1.32
C LYS A 52 -9.26 10.22 -0.99
N TRP A 53 -9.11 9.02 -0.46
CA TRP A 53 -7.83 8.52 0.05
C TRP A 53 -7.27 7.45 -0.88
N ALA A 54 -6.05 7.66 -1.38
CA ALA A 54 -5.33 6.68 -2.20
C ALA A 54 -4.38 5.81 -1.35
N ILE A 55 -4.24 4.54 -1.69
CA ILE A 55 -3.40 3.58 -0.98
C ILE A 55 -2.63 2.76 -2.01
N GLU A 56 -1.33 2.61 -1.76
CA GLU A 56 -0.42 1.76 -2.53
C GLU A 56 0.24 0.74 -1.60
N LEU A 57 0.34 -0.50 -2.05
CA LEU A 57 0.99 -1.60 -1.36
C LEU A 57 2.21 -2.03 -2.18
N LEU A 58 3.38 -1.99 -1.55
CA LEU A 58 4.62 -2.43 -2.19
C LEU A 58 5.05 -3.78 -1.62
N ARG A 59 6.02 -4.40 -2.30
CA ARG A 59 6.67 -5.62 -1.82
C ARG A 59 8.18 -5.45 -1.73
N ASP A 60 8.76 -6.01 -0.68
CA ASP A 60 10.20 -6.22 -0.49
C ASP A 60 11.07 -4.98 -0.78
N HIS A 61 10.58 -3.79 -0.42
CA HIS A 61 11.26 -2.51 -0.64
C HIS A 61 11.54 -2.18 -2.12
N ILE A 62 10.86 -2.86 -3.06
CA ILE A 62 11.04 -2.66 -4.49
C ILE A 62 10.44 -1.30 -4.89
N GLU A 63 11.24 -0.49 -5.59
CA GLU A 63 10.81 0.76 -6.23
C GLU A 63 10.11 1.78 -5.30
N VAL A 64 10.36 1.71 -3.98
CA VAL A 64 9.75 2.61 -2.98
C VAL A 64 9.94 4.08 -3.35
N SER A 65 11.15 4.49 -3.77
CA SER A 65 11.42 5.87 -4.22
C SER A 65 10.60 6.25 -5.46
N GLU A 66 10.38 5.32 -6.39
CA GLU A 66 9.57 5.57 -7.57
C GLU A 66 8.10 5.79 -7.17
N HIS A 67 7.53 4.91 -6.34
CA HIS A 67 6.14 5.03 -5.91
C HIS A 67 5.91 6.31 -5.09
N ILE A 68 6.85 6.70 -4.22
CA ILE A 68 6.81 8.01 -3.55
C ILE A 68 6.78 9.13 -4.59
N SER A 69 7.65 9.08 -5.60
CA SER A 69 7.74 10.13 -6.63
C SER A 69 6.45 10.31 -7.42
N ARG A 70 5.62 9.25 -7.58
CA ARG A 70 4.34 9.34 -8.30
C ARG A 70 3.38 10.35 -7.65
N PHE A 71 3.45 10.55 -6.34
CA PHE A 71 2.63 11.53 -5.60
C PHE A 71 3.25 12.93 -5.49
N LYS A 72 4.53 13.10 -5.86
CA LYS A 72 5.25 14.38 -5.77
C LYS A 72 5.09 15.22 -7.03
N ASP A 73 5.51 16.47 -6.96
CA ASP A 73 5.46 17.41 -8.10
C ASP A 73 6.07 16.77 -9.36
N GLY A 74 5.30 16.76 -10.45
CA GLY A 74 5.67 16.11 -11.72
C GLY A 74 5.37 14.61 -11.79
N GLY A 75 5.00 13.97 -10.68
CA GLY A 75 4.59 12.57 -10.61
C GLY A 75 3.22 12.29 -11.20
N LYS A 76 2.97 11.04 -11.58
CA LYS A 76 1.76 10.59 -12.28
C LYS A 76 0.46 10.84 -11.51
N TYR A 77 0.48 10.77 -10.18
CA TYR A 77 -0.69 10.95 -9.32
C TYR A 77 -0.83 12.37 -8.80
N HIS A 78 0.20 13.20 -8.97
CA HIS A 78 0.20 14.57 -8.49
C HIS A 78 -0.93 15.46 -9.05
N PRO A 79 -1.34 15.34 -10.33
CA PRO A 79 -2.53 16.03 -10.82
C PRO A 79 -3.78 15.73 -10.00
N TRP A 80 -3.97 14.48 -9.55
CA TRP A 80 -5.13 14.08 -8.75
C TRP A 80 -5.14 14.74 -7.37
N LEU A 81 -3.95 15.03 -6.80
CA LEU A 81 -3.79 15.80 -5.57
C LEU A 81 -4.12 17.28 -5.80
N LYS A 82 -3.58 17.90 -6.87
CA LYS A 82 -3.84 19.30 -7.24
C LYS A 82 -5.34 19.56 -7.47
N GLU A 83 -6.02 18.62 -8.11
CA GLU A 83 -7.46 18.70 -8.39
C GLU A 83 -8.35 18.28 -7.21
N LYS A 84 -7.75 17.95 -6.04
CA LYS A 84 -8.44 17.51 -4.82
C LYS A 84 -9.35 16.29 -5.05
N MET A 85 -8.98 15.45 -6.03
CA MET A 85 -9.59 14.14 -6.27
C MET A 85 -9.02 13.10 -5.32
N VAL A 86 -7.73 13.21 -5.02
CA VAL A 86 -7.09 12.56 -3.89
C VAL A 86 -6.78 13.67 -2.87
N LYS A 87 -7.31 13.53 -1.65
CA LYS A 87 -7.05 14.46 -0.54
C LYS A 87 -5.89 14.02 0.34
N ASP A 88 -5.71 12.71 0.44
CA ASP A 88 -4.64 12.11 1.21
C ASP A 88 -4.18 10.81 0.55
N TRP A 89 -3.01 10.31 0.94
CA TRP A 89 -2.45 9.05 0.45
C TRP A 89 -1.53 8.40 1.48
N ILE A 90 -1.32 7.10 1.33
CA ILE A 90 -0.35 6.32 2.11
C ILE A 90 0.26 5.23 1.22
N ILE A 91 1.54 4.96 1.44
CA ILE A 91 2.24 3.79 0.89
C ILE A 91 2.53 2.85 2.05
N ILE A 92 2.15 1.59 1.90
CA ILE A 92 2.48 0.52 2.84
C ILE A 92 3.42 -0.45 2.14
N ASP A 93 4.69 -0.42 2.54
CA ASP A 93 5.73 -1.29 2.01
C ASP A 93 5.78 -2.59 2.81
N CYS A 94 5.30 -3.68 2.21
CA CYS A 94 5.23 -4.99 2.83
C CYS A 94 6.49 -5.80 2.54
N ALA A 95 7.21 -6.26 3.56
CA ALA A 95 8.45 -7.00 3.38
C ALA A 95 8.62 -8.06 4.47
N THR A 96 9.57 -8.97 4.29
CA THR A 96 9.99 -9.91 5.35
C THR A 96 11.24 -9.48 6.10
N SER A 97 11.81 -8.33 5.72
CA SER A 97 12.99 -7.72 6.34
C SER A 97 12.76 -6.26 6.67
N SER A 98 13.58 -5.72 7.57
CA SER A 98 13.59 -4.28 7.83
C SER A 98 14.10 -3.50 6.61
N PRO A 99 13.59 -2.28 6.36
CA PRO A 99 14.12 -1.43 5.31
C PRO A 99 15.61 -1.13 5.56
N THR A 100 16.42 -1.18 4.51
CA THR A 100 17.86 -0.86 4.57
C THR A 100 18.16 0.59 4.21
N LYS A 101 17.18 1.28 3.62
CA LYS A 101 17.28 2.65 3.15
C LYS A 101 16.32 3.54 3.94
N ASP A 102 16.80 4.73 4.28
CA ASP A 102 15.98 5.76 4.89
C ASP A 102 15.17 6.52 3.83
N PHE A 103 13.89 6.71 4.10
CA PHE A 103 12.99 7.49 3.27
C PHE A 103 12.42 8.62 4.11
N SER A 104 12.54 9.86 3.64
CA SER A 104 12.01 11.04 4.33
C SER A 104 10.50 11.23 4.15
N GLU A 105 9.81 10.31 3.47
CA GLU A 105 8.39 10.44 3.16
C GLU A 105 7.51 10.08 4.36
N PRO A 106 6.83 11.05 5.01
CA PRO A 106 6.00 10.76 6.18
C PRO A 106 4.80 9.85 5.92
N LYS A 107 4.37 9.73 4.66
CA LYS A 107 3.27 8.87 4.23
C LYS A 107 3.71 7.46 3.84
N LEU A 108 4.96 7.09 4.11
CA LEU A 108 5.47 5.73 3.97
C LEU A 108 5.44 5.00 5.32
N TRP A 109 4.87 3.81 5.31
CA TRP A 109 4.87 2.88 6.43
C TRP A 109 5.45 1.55 5.98
N HIS A 110 6.22 0.88 6.83
CA HIS A 110 6.80 -0.44 6.53
C HIS A 110 6.11 -1.52 7.36
N ALA A 111 5.46 -2.45 6.69
CA ALA A 111 4.83 -3.63 7.28
C ALA A 111 5.79 -4.83 7.14
N VAL A 112 6.52 -5.14 8.20
CA VAL A 112 7.51 -6.22 8.23
C VAL A 112 6.89 -7.49 8.81
N PHE A 113 6.75 -8.51 7.96
CA PHE A 113 6.28 -9.84 8.31
C PHE A 113 7.47 -10.72 8.73
N ALA A 114 7.67 -10.85 10.03
CA ALA A 114 8.72 -11.67 10.64
C ALA A 114 8.20 -13.05 11.06
N ASN A 115 9.15 -13.94 11.39
CA ASN A 115 8.87 -15.30 11.88
C ASN A 115 7.91 -16.08 10.97
N ASP A 116 8.24 -16.15 9.68
CA ASP A 116 7.41 -16.86 8.68
C ASP A 116 5.94 -16.41 8.70
N TYR A 117 5.75 -15.08 8.63
CA TYR A 117 4.45 -14.40 8.65
C TYR A 117 3.63 -14.58 9.94
N SER A 118 4.20 -15.14 11.01
CA SER A 118 3.49 -15.26 12.30
C SER A 118 3.53 -13.96 13.12
N LYS A 119 4.27 -12.95 12.68
CA LYS A 119 4.42 -11.67 13.39
C LYS A 119 4.47 -10.51 12.40
N LEU A 120 3.67 -9.49 12.64
CA LEU A 120 3.69 -8.23 11.89
C LEU A 120 4.28 -7.13 12.78
N GLN A 121 5.27 -6.42 12.26
CA GLN A 121 5.84 -5.23 12.86
C GLN A 121 5.64 -4.05 11.92
N LEU A 122 5.03 -2.98 12.43
CA LEU A 122 4.72 -1.79 11.65
C LEU A 122 5.66 -0.67 12.07
N TYR A 123 6.39 -0.13 11.11
CA TYR A 123 7.33 0.97 11.30
C TYR A 123 6.85 2.19 10.52
N ASN A 124 7.07 3.37 11.07
CA ASN A 124 6.88 4.61 10.33
C ASN A 124 8.10 4.92 9.45
N HIS A 125 8.05 6.02 8.70
CA HIS A 125 9.14 6.46 7.82
C HIS A 125 10.49 6.72 8.53
N GLN A 126 10.49 7.02 9.83
CA GLN A 126 11.73 7.13 10.62
C GLN A 126 12.22 5.78 11.15
N GLN A 127 11.67 4.67 10.64
CA GLN A 127 11.94 3.31 11.10
C GLN A 127 11.65 3.09 12.59
N ALA A 128 10.80 3.94 13.18
CA ALA A 128 10.36 3.76 14.56
C ALA A 128 9.22 2.74 14.60
N LEU A 129 9.39 1.71 15.44
CA LEU A 129 8.37 0.69 15.66
C LEU A 129 7.12 1.35 16.25
N THR A 130 6.02 1.29 15.49
CA THR A 130 4.73 1.87 15.88
C THR A 130 3.80 0.82 16.44
N MET A 131 3.86 -0.42 15.92
CA MET A 131 3.01 -1.53 16.37
C MET A 131 3.70 -2.87 16.14
N SER A 132 3.43 -3.86 17.01
CA SER A 132 3.91 -5.23 16.86
C SER A 132 2.80 -6.20 17.26
N VAL A 133 2.39 -7.08 16.34
CA VAL A 133 1.25 -7.99 16.50
C VAL A 133 1.67 -9.41 16.15
N HIS A 134 1.25 -10.37 16.97
CA HIS A 134 1.33 -11.79 16.59
C HIS A 134 0.10 -12.14 15.74
N LEU A 135 0.35 -12.66 14.54
CA LEU A 135 -0.69 -13.08 13.63
C LEU A 135 -1.11 -14.51 14.02
N LYS A 136 -2.42 -14.71 14.18
CA LYS A 136 -2.99 -16.05 14.33
C LYS A 136 -3.21 -16.58 12.91
N ASN A 137 -2.40 -17.55 12.51
CA ASN A 137 -2.58 -18.29 11.26
C ASN A 137 -3.81 -19.20 11.35
#